data_AF-A0A1B6CXU2-F1
#
_entry.id   AF-A0A1B6CXU2-F1
#
_cell.length_a   1.000
_cell.length_b   1.000
_cell.length_c   1.000
_cell.angle_alpha   90.00
_cell.angle_beta   90.00
_cell.angle_gamma   90.00
#
_symmetry.space_group_name_H-M   'P 1'
#
loop_
_entity.id
_entity.type
_entity.pdbx_description
1 polymer ?
#
loop_
_entity_poly.entity_id
_entity_poly.type
_entity_poly.pdbx_seq_one_letter_code
_entity_poly.pdbx_strand_id
1 'polypeptide(L)'
;MRYLLHKEWASVNKWYCYQPVDHIRGYFGVKIGLYFAWLGFYTHMLFPAAVVGVACFVCSWFTLKYYKPSEDICSNESNIKMCPLCDVFCDFWDLQETCFHSKVAFLFDNNTTVFFAVFMSFWATMFLEMWKRYSAEITHRWDLTGFDAQEESPRPQYLARLALLDKANLAQYKLNVITNSIEPRVPFWRIRFPATIFSFSIVLLLVALALAAVLGVVLYRMSVLAALSVYGDSVITSYAILFTTATAATINLICIFIFNWIYAWLSEYLTELEMNRTQSEFDDSLTLKMYLLQFVNYYASIFYIAFCKGKLVGFPAKYNRLFGFRQEECGPGGCLMELCIQLAIIMVGKQAFNTCLEMVFPLLTKWWKTRGRKKHSKRGKREQWEKDYKLVEWGAQALFPEYLEMVLQYGFVTIFVAAFPLAPLFALINNVLEMRLDAKKLLTFHRRPVSQRVKDIGVWFRILDSISKLAVITNVKIQCLVIFNTFFSRLFFVNY
;
A
#
# COMPACT_ATOMS: atom_id res chain seq x y z
N MET A 1 0.75 25.92 23.46
CA MET A 1 0.33 25.27 22.19
C MET A 1 0.45 23.74 22.22
N ARG A 2 1.64 23.14 22.47
CA ARG A 2 1.83 21.66 22.51
C ARG A 2 0.85 20.92 23.44
N TYR A 3 0.65 21.43 24.67
CA TYR A 3 -0.29 20.84 25.63
C TYR A 3 -1.75 20.88 25.15
N LEU A 4 -2.17 22.01 24.56
CA LEU A 4 -3.51 22.18 23.98
C LEU A 4 -3.74 21.17 22.85
N LEU A 5 -2.80 21.08 21.89
CA LEU A 5 -2.87 20.12 20.79
C LEU A 5 -2.89 18.66 21.30
N HIS A 6 -2.14 18.36 22.36
CA HIS A 6 -2.16 17.03 22.95
C HIS A 6 -3.52 16.69 23.58
N LYS A 7 -4.16 17.65 24.27
CA LYS A 7 -5.44 17.44 24.96
C LYS A 7 -6.65 17.45 24.00
N GLU A 8 -6.63 18.33 23.01
CA GLU A 8 -7.76 18.55 22.10
C GLU A 8 -7.71 17.68 20.84
N TRP A 9 -6.52 17.38 20.32
CA TRP A 9 -6.37 16.73 19.03
C TRP A 9 -5.78 15.31 19.13
N ALA A 10 -4.67 15.12 19.85
CA ALA A 10 -3.98 13.82 19.93
C ALA A 10 -4.58 12.82 20.94
N SER A 11 -5.62 13.21 21.68
CA SER A 11 -6.31 12.32 22.60
C SER A 11 -7.26 11.39 21.83
N VAL A 12 -7.10 10.08 21.99
CA VAL A 12 -7.94 9.06 21.33
C VAL A 12 -9.42 9.21 21.69
N ASN A 13 -9.72 9.69 22.91
CA ASN A 13 -11.08 9.91 23.37
C ASN A 13 -11.84 10.99 22.56
N LYS A 14 -11.11 11.88 21.86
CA LYS A 14 -11.70 12.97 21.05
C LYS A 14 -11.77 12.62 19.57
N TRP A 15 -11.97 11.33 19.25
CA TRP A 15 -12.03 10.84 17.87
C TRP A 15 -13.12 11.53 17.03
N TYR A 16 -14.26 11.90 17.64
CA TYR A 16 -15.39 12.59 17.01
C TYR A 16 -15.17 14.09 16.77
N CYS A 17 -14.17 14.72 17.39
CA CYS A 17 -13.93 16.15 17.22
C CYS A 17 -13.24 16.47 15.89
N TYR A 18 -13.63 17.56 15.25
CA TYR A 18 -12.94 18.09 14.07
C TYR A 18 -11.46 18.40 14.34
N GLN A 19 -10.65 18.27 13.30
CA GLN A 19 -9.22 18.50 13.38
C GLN A 19 -8.89 20.01 13.33
N PRO A 20 -8.10 20.55 14.28
CA PRO A 20 -7.69 21.95 14.25
C PRO A 20 -6.49 22.18 13.31
N VAL A 21 -6.71 22.06 11.99
CA VAL A 21 -5.64 22.09 10.97
C VAL A 21 -4.81 23.38 11.02
N ASP A 22 -5.43 24.53 11.26
CA ASP A 22 -4.71 25.81 11.33
C ASP A 22 -3.75 25.90 12.53
N HIS A 23 -4.13 25.32 13.68
CA HIS A 23 -3.25 25.26 14.84
C HIS A 23 -2.11 24.25 14.63
N ILE A 24 -2.37 23.15 13.90
CA ILE A 24 -1.33 22.19 13.51
C ILE A 24 -0.31 22.87 12.58
N ARG A 25 -0.77 23.59 11.55
CA ARG A 25 0.08 24.41 10.68
C ARG A 25 0.88 25.44 11.49
N GLY A 26 0.25 26.15 12.41
CA GLY A 26 0.94 27.14 13.26
C GLY A 26 2.03 26.54 14.14
N TYR A 27 1.89 25.28 14.57
CA TYR A 27 2.88 24.62 15.44
C TYR A 27 3.95 23.82 14.68
N PHE A 28 3.57 23.06 13.64
CA PHE A 28 4.48 22.16 12.91
C PHE A 28 4.92 22.70 11.54
N GLY A 29 4.21 23.67 10.97
CA GLY A 29 4.42 24.16 9.62
C GLY A 29 3.46 23.53 8.60
N VAL A 30 3.55 24.02 7.37
CA VAL A 30 2.61 23.69 6.28
C VAL A 30 2.72 22.23 5.85
N LYS A 31 3.94 21.68 5.68
CA LYS A 31 4.14 20.28 5.22
C LYS A 31 3.36 19.25 6.05
N ILE A 32 3.43 19.38 7.38
CA ILE A 32 2.72 18.49 8.32
C ILE A 32 1.23 18.86 8.40
N GLY A 33 0.90 20.15 8.38
CA GLY A 33 -0.49 20.60 8.33
C GLY A 33 -1.23 20.04 7.10
N LEU A 34 -0.57 19.99 5.95
CA LEU A 34 -1.15 19.49 4.70
C LEU A 34 -1.36 17.97 4.71
N TYR A 35 -0.42 17.20 5.28
CA TYR A 35 -0.60 15.76 5.49
C TYR A 35 -1.87 15.46 6.29
N PHE A 36 -2.03 16.17 7.41
CA PHE A 36 -3.20 16.00 8.26
C PHE A 36 -4.49 16.51 7.62
N ALA A 37 -4.42 17.61 6.87
CA ALA A 37 -5.56 18.09 6.09
C ALA A 37 -6.02 17.05 5.06
N TRP A 38 -5.06 16.41 4.38
CA TRP A 38 -5.33 15.34 3.42
C TRP A 38 -5.90 14.10 4.09
N LEU A 39 -5.30 13.64 5.19
CA LEU A 39 -5.76 12.47 5.94
C LEU A 39 -7.20 12.67 6.47
N GLY A 40 -7.49 13.86 7.03
CA GLY A 40 -8.83 14.21 7.49
C GLY A 40 -9.85 14.26 6.35
N PHE A 41 -9.48 14.87 5.21
CA PHE A 41 -10.33 14.90 4.02
C PHE A 41 -10.60 13.50 3.47
N TYR A 42 -9.58 12.65 3.38
CA TYR A 42 -9.70 11.25 2.98
C TYR A 42 -10.63 10.46 3.89
N THR A 43 -10.50 10.64 5.21
CA THR A 43 -11.38 10.01 6.20
C THR A 43 -12.84 10.45 6.06
N HIS A 44 -13.07 11.75 5.84
CA HIS A 44 -14.43 12.27 5.61
C HIS A 44 -15.05 11.71 4.33
N MET A 45 -14.28 11.59 3.24
CA MET A 45 -14.78 11.02 1.99
C MET A 45 -14.96 9.50 2.04
N LEU A 46 -14.22 8.78 2.89
CA LEU A 46 -14.44 7.34 3.13
C LEU A 46 -15.78 7.03 3.80
N PHE A 47 -16.34 7.96 4.57
CA PHE A 47 -17.60 7.76 5.28
C PHE A 47 -18.77 7.35 4.36
N PRO A 48 -19.12 8.10 3.29
CA PRO A 48 -20.19 7.68 2.38
C PRO A 48 -19.89 6.34 1.69
N ALA A 49 -18.61 6.07 1.35
CA ALA A 49 -18.22 4.79 0.77
C ALA A 49 -18.43 3.61 1.73
N ALA A 50 -18.11 3.79 3.01
CA ALA A 50 -18.35 2.79 4.05
C ALA A 50 -19.85 2.54 4.27
N VAL A 51 -20.67 3.59 4.29
CA VAL A 51 -22.14 3.46 4.45
C VAL A 51 -22.73 2.64 3.30
N VAL A 52 -22.40 2.97 2.05
CA VAL A 52 -22.90 2.23 0.88
C VAL A 52 -22.37 0.78 0.88
N GLY A 53 -21.10 0.57 1.21
CA GLY A 53 -20.50 -0.76 1.27
C GLY A 53 -21.16 -1.67 2.32
N VAL A 54 -21.45 -1.12 3.52
CA VAL A 54 -22.19 -1.84 4.56
C VAL A 54 -23.63 -2.12 4.14
N ALA A 55 -24.30 -1.16 3.50
CA ALA A 55 -25.65 -1.37 2.97
C ALA A 55 -25.69 -2.52 1.95
N CYS A 56 -24.74 -2.57 1.00
CA CYS A 56 -24.62 -3.66 0.04
C CYS A 56 -24.39 -5.01 0.72
N PHE A 57 -23.51 -5.07 1.74
CA PHE A 57 -23.23 -6.29 2.50
C PHE A 57 -24.46 -6.78 3.27
N VAL A 58 -25.18 -5.88 3.93
CA VAL A 58 -26.42 -6.20 4.66
C VAL A 58 -27.50 -6.71 3.71
N CYS A 59 -27.67 -6.08 2.54
CA CYS A 59 -28.57 -6.58 1.50
C CYS A 59 -28.20 -8.00 1.05
N SER A 60 -26.91 -8.27 0.79
CA SER A 60 -26.42 -9.61 0.43
C SER A 60 -26.73 -10.66 1.50
N TRP A 61 -26.53 -10.30 2.78
CA TRP A 61 -26.84 -11.16 3.93
C TRP A 61 -28.31 -11.58 3.97
N PHE A 62 -29.24 -10.64 3.73
CA PHE A 62 -30.67 -10.97 3.70
C PHE A 62 -31.05 -11.87 2.50
N THR A 63 -30.40 -11.68 1.34
CA THR A 63 -30.67 -12.49 0.14
C THR A 63 -30.01 -13.88 0.14
N LEU A 64 -29.05 -14.14 1.03
CA LEU A 64 -28.30 -15.40 1.09
C LEU A 64 -29.19 -16.64 1.21
N LYS A 65 -30.32 -16.54 1.92
CA LYS A 65 -31.24 -17.67 2.14
C LYS A 65 -31.99 -18.10 0.88
N TYR A 66 -32.11 -17.24 -0.12
CA TYR A 66 -32.89 -17.49 -1.34
C TYR A 66 -32.01 -17.90 -2.52
N TYR A 67 -30.71 -18.08 -2.29
CA TYR A 67 -29.74 -18.32 -3.34
C TYR A 67 -29.56 -19.83 -3.58
N LYS A 68 -30.23 -20.36 -4.61
CA LYS A 68 -30.27 -21.80 -4.94
C LYS A 68 -28.88 -22.47 -5.01
N PRO A 69 -27.85 -21.92 -5.67
CA PRO A 69 -26.57 -22.64 -5.78
C PRO A 69 -25.83 -22.84 -4.45
N SER A 70 -26.00 -21.98 -3.44
CA SER A 70 -25.42 -22.26 -2.12
C SER A 70 -26.25 -23.31 -1.38
N GLU A 71 -27.55 -23.35 -1.61
CA GLU A 71 -28.45 -24.39 -1.09
C GLU A 71 -28.12 -25.76 -1.71
N ASP A 72 -27.91 -25.83 -3.02
CA ASP A 72 -27.54 -27.05 -3.75
C ASP A 72 -26.23 -27.66 -3.22
N ILE A 73 -25.18 -26.82 -3.04
CA ILE A 73 -23.88 -27.24 -2.48
C ILE A 73 -24.01 -27.74 -1.04
N CYS A 74 -24.93 -27.16 -0.27
CA CYS A 74 -25.14 -27.50 1.14
C CYS A 74 -26.16 -28.63 1.35
N SER A 75 -26.84 -29.08 0.30
CA SER A 75 -27.85 -30.13 0.39
C SER A 75 -27.20 -31.49 0.67
N ASN A 76 -27.85 -32.31 1.51
CA ASN A 76 -27.33 -33.64 1.88
C ASN A 76 -27.55 -34.70 0.78
N GLU A 77 -28.27 -34.37 -0.29
CA GLU A 77 -28.71 -35.35 -1.29
C GLU A 77 -27.64 -35.60 -2.39
N SER A 78 -26.70 -34.69 -2.57
CA SER A 78 -25.70 -34.76 -3.64
C SER A 78 -24.34 -35.26 -3.14
N ASN A 79 -24.11 -36.58 -3.20
CA ASN A 79 -22.78 -37.21 -2.99
C ASN A 79 -21.84 -36.96 -4.19
N ILE A 80 -21.54 -35.68 -4.47
CA ILE A 80 -20.65 -35.31 -5.58
C ILE A 80 -19.22 -35.25 -5.06
N LYS A 81 -18.39 -36.18 -5.56
CA LYS A 81 -16.95 -36.22 -5.29
C LYS A 81 -16.19 -35.36 -6.29
N MET A 82 -15.32 -34.49 -5.78
CA MET A 82 -14.44 -33.64 -6.57
C MET A 82 -13.10 -34.32 -6.82
N CYS A 83 -12.48 -33.98 -7.95
CA CYS A 83 -11.15 -34.48 -8.30
C CYS A 83 -10.08 -33.97 -7.32
N PRO A 84 -9.00 -34.75 -7.13
CA PRO A 84 -7.89 -34.34 -6.30
C PRO A 84 -7.14 -33.14 -6.89
N LEU A 85 -6.81 -32.19 -6.01
CA LEU A 85 -6.11 -30.94 -6.34
C LEU A 85 -4.61 -31.14 -6.60
N CYS A 86 -4.07 -32.32 -6.27
CA CYS A 86 -2.68 -32.67 -6.49
C CYS A 86 -2.51 -34.09 -7.03
N ASP A 87 -1.33 -34.37 -7.60
CA ASP A 87 -1.09 -35.59 -8.39
C ASP A 87 -0.86 -36.85 -7.53
N VAL A 88 -0.37 -36.73 -6.29
CA VAL A 88 0.12 -37.88 -5.50
C VAL A 88 -0.52 -38.02 -4.11
N PHE A 89 -0.74 -36.91 -3.39
CA PHE A 89 -1.14 -36.95 -1.96
C PHE A 89 -2.53 -36.42 -1.66
N CYS A 90 -3.33 -36.15 -2.68
CA CYS A 90 -4.65 -35.59 -2.49
C CYS A 90 -5.67 -36.69 -2.74
N ASP A 91 -6.49 -36.92 -1.74
CA ASP A 91 -7.68 -37.75 -1.88
C ASP A 91 -8.80 -36.99 -2.60
N PHE A 92 -9.78 -37.75 -3.08
CA PHE A 92 -11.04 -37.18 -3.53
C PHE A 92 -11.75 -36.56 -2.32
N TRP A 93 -12.31 -35.38 -2.51
CA TRP A 93 -12.98 -34.62 -1.45
C TRP A 93 -14.45 -34.39 -1.82
N ASP A 94 -15.31 -34.30 -0.81
CA ASP A 94 -16.74 -34.13 -1.01
C ASP A 94 -17.09 -32.63 -1.15
N LEU A 95 -17.95 -32.31 -2.13
CA LEU A 95 -18.34 -30.92 -2.39
C LEU A 95 -18.99 -30.24 -1.18
N GLN A 96 -19.68 -31.02 -0.33
CA GLN A 96 -20.40 -30.54 0.85
C GLN A 96 -19.49 -29.80 1.86
N GLU A 97 -18.21 -30.19 1.95
CA GLU A 97 -17.24 -29.54 2.84
C GLU A 97 -17.07 -28.04 2.51
N THR A 98 -17.41 -27.62 1.29
CA THR A 98 -17.34 -26.22 0.84
C THR A 98 -18.56 -25.38 1.16
N CYS A 99 -19.59 -25.95 1.80
CA CYS A 99 -20.84 -25.25 2.10
C CYS A 99 -20.62 -23.92 2.86
N PHE A 100 -19.70 -23.89 3.83
CA PHE A 100 -19.39 -22.64 4.53
C PHE A 100 -18.73 -21.61 3.60
N HIS A 101 -17.75 -22.05 2.80
CA HIS A 101 -17.03 -21.18 1.88
C HIS A 101 -17.94 -20.64 0.77
N SER A 102 -18.89 -21.42 0.27
CA SER A 102 -19.84 -20.98 -0.76
C SER A 102 -20.81 -19.93 -0.24
N LYS A 103 -21.30 -20.09 1.00
CA LYS A 103 -22.14 -19.08 1.68
C LYS A 103 -21.40 -17.76 1.88
N VAL A 104 -20.14 -17.82 2.31
CA VAL A 104 -19.31 -16.61 2.50
C VAL A 104 -18.98 -15.98 1.15
N ALA A 105 -18.68 -16.77 0.11
CA ALA A 105 -18.40 -16.26 -1.22
C ALA A 105 -19.59 -15.46 -1.79
N PHE A 106 -20.83 -15.94 -1.60
CA PHE A 106 -22.03 -15.20 -2.04
C PHE A 106 -22.20 -13.84 -1.35
N LEU A 107 -21.77 -13.69 -0.08
CA LEU A 107 -21.84 -12.40 0.61
C LEU A 107 -21.01 -11.32 -0.10
N PHE A 108 -19.95 -11.72 -0.80
CA PHE A 108 -19.02 -10.83 -1.49
C PHE A 108 -19.22 -10.83 -3.02
N ASP A 109 -19.74 -11.90 -3.60
CA ASP A 109 -20.02 -12.04 -5.03
C ASP A 109 -21.54 -12.03 -5.31
N ASN A 110 -22.09 -10.83 -5.45
CA ASN A 110 -23.52 -10.61 -5.68
C ASN A 110 -23.74 -9.44 -6.67
N ASN A 111 -24.93 -9.34 -7.25
CA ASN A 111 -25.32 -8.22 -8.11
C ASN A 111 -25.25 -6.86 -7.38
N THR A 112 -25.33 -6.83 -6.04
CA THR A 112 -25.15 -5.62 -5.23
C THR A 112 -23.70 -5.13 -5.25
N THR A 113 -22.71 -6.03 -5.33
CA THR A 113 -21.29 -5.65 -5.34
C THR A 113 -20.85 -5.12 -6.70
N VAL A 114 -21.52 -5.52 -7.79
CA VAL A 114 -21.46 -4.89 -9.11
C VAL A 114 -21.85 -3.40 -9.04
N PHE A 115 -23.01 -3.10 -8.44
CA PHE A 115 -23.44 -1.71 -8.22
C PHE A 115 -22.41 -0.93 -7.40
N PHE A 116 -21.90 -1.57 -6.33
CA PHE A 116 -20.90 -0.96 -5.47
C PHE A 116 -19.59 -0.62 -6.20
N ALA A 117 -19.10 -1.49 -7.09
CA ALA A 117 -17.89 -1.24 -7.86
C ALA A 117 -18.03 -0.03 -8.81
N VAL A 118 -19.21 0.15 -9.43
CA VAL A 118 -19.52 1.33 -10.24
C VAL A 118 -19.57 2.58 -9.38
N PHE A 119 -20.26 2.53 -8.23
CA PHE A 119 -20.28 3.62 -7.27
C PHE A 119 -18.86 4.03 -6.82
N MET A 120 -18.00 3.06 -6.51
CA MET A 120 -16.63 3.30 -6.07
C MET A 120 -15.74 3.90 -7.16
N SER A 121 -16.01 3.59 -8.43
CA SER A 121 -15.34 4.21 -9.58
C SER A 121 -15.66 5.70 -9.69
N PHE A 122 -16.92 6.08 -9.47
CA PHE A 122 -17.34 7.48 -9.39
C PHE A 122 -16.83 8.18 -8.12
N TRP A 123 -16.84 7.46 -6.99
CA TRP A 123 -16.32 7.98 -5.73
C TRP A 123 -14.83 8.33 -5.82
N ALA A 124 -14.01 7.48 -6.47
CA ALA A 124 -12.57 7.72 -6.63
C ALA A 124 -12.28 9.00 -7.44
N THR A 125 -13.02 9.26 -8.52
CA THR A 125 -12.88 10.49 -9.31
C THR A 125 -13.37 11.71 -8.53
N MET A 126 -14.52 11.59 -7.85
CA MET A 126 -15.05 12.65 -7.00
C MET A 126 -14.09 13.02 -5.86
N PHE A 127 -13.47 12.03 -5.21
CA PHE A 127 -12.47 12.23 -4.16
C PHE A 127 -11.30 13.08 -4.65
N LEU A 128 -10.72 12.76 -5.81
CA LEU A 128 -9.59 13.51 -6.36
C LEU A 128 -9.94 14.93 -6.76
N GLU A 129 -11.07 15.15 -7.43
CA GLU A 129 -11.49 16.49 -7.85
C GLU A 129 -11.86 17.38 -6.66
N MET A 130 -12.54 16.82 -5.66
CA MET A 130 -12.85 17.54 -4.42
C MET A 130 -11.58 17.83 -3.60
N TRP A 131 -10.59 16.93 -3.61
CA TRP A 131 -9.28 17.21 -3.00
C TRP A 131 -8.55 18.36 -3.70
N LYS A 132 -8.54 18.41 -5.04
CA LYS A 132 -7.92 19.55 -5.76
C LYS A 132 -8.53 20.88 -5.34
N ARG A 133 -9.86 20.93 -5.24
CA ARG A 133 -10.59 22.14 -4.81
C ARG A 133 -10.24 22.52 -3.37
N TYR A 134 -10.27 21.56 -2.45
CA TYR A 134 -9.94 21.79 -1.05
C TYR A 134 -8.47 22.17 -0.84
N SER A 135 -7.56 21.55 -1.59
CA SER A 135 -6.14 21.91 -1.59
C SER A 135 -5.94 23.35 -2.06
N ALA A 136 -6.61 23.78 -3.13
CA ALA A 136 -6.49 25.16 -3.62
C ALA A 136 -6.99 26.19 -2.59
N GLU A 137 -8.09 25.90 -1.90
CA GLU A 137 -8.62 26.74 -0.80
C GLU A 137 -7.61 26.86 0.35
N ILE A 138 -7.04 25.74 0.80
CA ILE A 138 -6.02 25.72 1.85
C ILE A 138 -4.76 26.48 1.43
N THR A 139 -4.26 26.25 0.21
CA THR A 139 -3.06 26.91 -0.31
C THR A 139 -3.26 28.43 -0.37
N HIS A 140 -4.45 28.89 -0.73
CA HIS A 140 -4.81 30.31 -0.68
C HIS A 140 -4.86 30.82 0.77
N ARG A 141 -5.59 30.14 1.66
CA ARG A 141 -5.75 30.53 3.08
C ARG A 141 -4.42 30.55 3.85
N TRP A 142 -3.45 29.76 3.41
CA TRP A 142 -2.13 29.68 4.02
C TRP A 142 -1.09 30.58 3.35
N ASP A 143 -1.50 31.47 2.44
CA ASP A 143 -0.63 32.42 1.73
C ASP A 143 0.53 31.73 1.00
N LEU A 144 0.24 30.61 0.32
CA LEU A 144 1.22 29.79 -0.41
C LEU A 144 1.11 29.94 -1.93
N THR A 145 0.18 30.79 -2.41
CA THR A 145 -0.05 31.04 -3.85
C THR A 145 1.16 31.65 -4.54
N GLY A 146 1.89 32.54 -3.84
CA GLY A 146 3.09 33.21 -4.36
C GLY A 146 4.41 32.50 -4.07
N PHE A 147 4.40 31.43 -3.25
CA PHE A 147 5.59 30.58 -3.13
C PHE A 147 5.90 30.05 -4.52
N ASP A 148 7.14 29.93 -4.98
CA ASP A 148 7.44 29.33 -6.29
C ASP A 148 8.65 28.42 -6.21
N ALA A 149 8.77 27.45 -7.12
CA ALA A 149 9.91 26.52 -7.14
C ALA A 149 11.26 27.24 -7.31
N GLN A 150 11.25 28.51 -7.76
CA GLN A 150 12.44 29.36 -7.85
C GLN A 150 12.81 30.07 -6.54
N GLU A 151 11.90 30.17 -5.58
CA GLU A 151 12.21 30.68 -4.23
C GLU A 151 12.93 29.62 -3.38
N GLU A 152 12.78 28.34 -3.71
CA GLU A 152 13.49 27.27 -3.03
C GLU A 152 14.99 27.29 -3.37
N SER A 153 15.83 27.36 -2.34
CA SER A 153 17.28 27.34 -2.52
C SER A 153 17.73 26.01 -3.16
N PRO A 154 18.65 26.04 -4.15
CA PRO A 154 19.18 24.82 -4.74
C PRO A 154 19.92 23.97 -3.69
N ARG A 155 19.85 22.64 -3.84
CA ARG A 155 20.46 21.70 -2.90
C ARG A 155 21.98 21.85 -2.87
N PRO A 156 22.64 21.69 -1.70
CA PRO A 156 24.09 21.80 -1.60
C PRO A 156 24.83 20.71 -2.41
N GLN A 157 24.30 19.49 -2.46
CA GLN A 157 24.88 18.39 -3.26
C GLN A 157 24.81 18.68 -4.76
N TYR A 158 23.70 19.27 -5.21
CA TYR A 158 23.53 19.71 -6.59
C TYR A 158 24.55 20.81 -6.94
N LEU A 159 24.68 21.83 -6.09
CA LEU A 159 25.65 22.91 -6.29
C LEU A 159 27.10 22.40 -6.31
N ALA A 160 27.45 21.46 -5.43
CA ALA A 160 28.79 20.89 -5.38
C ALA A 160 29.15 20.17 -6.70
N ARG A 161 28.23 19.37 -7.25
CA ARG A 161 28.44 18.70 -8.54
C ARG A 161 28.38 19.66 -9.73
N LEU A 162 27.53 20.68 -9.66
CA LEU A 162 27.48 21.73 -10.67
C LEU A 162 28.80 22.48 -10.76
N ALA A 163 29.43 22.80 -9.62
CA ALA A 163 30.74 23.44 -9.57
C ALA A 163 31.84 22.57 -10.21
N LEU A 164 31.74 21.24 -10.12
CA LEU A 164 32.66 20.33 -10.81
C LEU A 164 32.45 20.32 -12.33
N LEU A 165 31.20 20.34 -12.79
CA LEU A 165 30.87 20.43 -14.21
C LEU A 165 31.29 21.77 -14.81
N ASP A 166 31.16 22.84 -14.04
CA ASP A 166 31.59 24.18 -14.43
C ASP A 166 33.11 24.24 -14.62
N LYS A 167 33.89 23.70 -13.67
CA LYS A 167 35.34 23.52 -13.81
C LYS A 167 35.75 22.70 -15.04
N ALA A 168 34.90 21.78 -15.48
CA ALA A 168 35.10 20.96 -16.67
C ALA A 168 34.61 21.62 -17.97
N ASN A 169 34.18 22.89 -17.95
CA ASN A 169 33.59 23.62 -19.08
C ASN A 169 32.38 22.90 -19.73
N LEU A 170 31.63 22.12 -18.94
CA LEU A 170 30.46 21.35 -19.39
C LEU A 170 29.13 21.99 -18.97
N ALA A 171 29.16 23.01 -18.10
CA ALA A 171 27.98 23.74 -17.65
C ALA A 171 27.44 24.68 -18.75
N GLN A 172 26.11 24.82 -18.83
CA GLN A 172 25.46 25.76 -19.73
C GLN A 172 24.96 26.98 -18.94
N TYR A 173 25.30 28.18 -19.39
CA TYR A 173 24.84 29.42 -18.77
C TYR A 173 23.52 29.87 -19.35
N LYS A 174 22.54 30.17 -18.50
CA LYS A 174 21.24 30.71 -18.92
C LYS A 174 20.87 31.92 -18.07
N LEU A 175 20.45 33.00 -18.72
CA LEU A 175 19.87 34.15 -18.04
C LEU A 175 18.53 33.76 -17.42
N ASN A 176 18.39 33.96 -16.11
CA ASN A 176 17.11 33.86 -15.45
C ASN A 176 16.34 35.18 -15.67
N VAL A 177 15.22 35.10 -16.40
CA VAL A 177 14.41 36.26 -16.82
C VAL A 177 13.82 37.02 -15.62
N ILE A 178 13.64 36.35 -14.47
CA ILE A 178 13.00 36.92 -13.29
C ILE A 178 14.04 37.61 -12.39
N THR A 179 15.15 36.93 -12.10
CA THR A 179 16.19 37.46 -11.19
C THR A 179 17.24 38.30 -11.91
N ASN A 180 17.25 38.32 -13.25
CA ASN A 180 18.29 38.90 -14.09
C ASN A 180 19.71 38.41 -13.76
N SER A 181 19.82 37.24 -13.11
CA SER A 181 21.09 36.59 -12.80
C SER A 181 21.43 35.54 -13.86
N ILE A 182 22.71 35.46 -14.21
CA ILE A 182 23.24 34.38 -15.06
C ILE A 182 23.51 33.19 -14.14
N GLU A 183 22.82 32.07 -14.37
CA GLU A 183 22.99 30.85 -13.58
C GLU A 183 23.54 29.70 -14.44
N PRO A 184 24.55 28.96 -13.95
CA PRO A 184 24.95 27.71 -14.58
C PRO A 184 23.84 26.66 -14.41
N ARG A 185 23.54 25.92 -15.48
CA ARG A 185 22.59 24.82 -15.53
C ARG A 185 23.23 23.59 -16.15
N VAL A 186 22.74 22.43 -15.73
CA VAL A 186 23.14 21.14 -16.31
C VAL A 186 22.57 21.00 -17.74
N PRO A 187 23.37 20.55 -18.72
CA PRO A 187 22.87 20.30 -20.08
C PRO A 187 21.85 19.16 -20.08
N PHE A 188 20.65 19.44 -20.58
CA PHE A 188 19.53 18.51 -20.55
C PHE A 188 19.83 17.22 -21.34
N TRP A 189 20.17 17.34 -22.62
CA TRP A 189 20.35 16.19 -23.52
C TRP A 189 21.59 15.35 -23.23
N ARG A 190 22.66 15.98 -22.74
CA ARG A 190 23.96 15.30 -22.56
C ARG A 190 24.10 14.61 -21.21
N ILE A 191 23.47 15.14 -20.17
CA ILE A 191 23.63 14.65 -18.79
C ILE A 191 22.28 14.24 -18.19
N ARG A 192 21.31 15.16 -18.11
CA ARG A 192 20.06 14.90 -17.38
C ARG A 192 19.21 13.80 -18.02
N PHE A 193 19.00 13.86 -19.34
CA PHE A 193 18.19 12.89 -20.07
C PHE A 193 18.73 11.45 -19.97
N PRO A 194 20.00 11.15 -20.32
CA PRO A 194 20.53 9.79 -20.19
C PRO A 194 20.54 9.31 -18.73
N ALA A 195 20.82 10.19 -17.77
CA ALA A 195 20.74 9.88 -16.33
C ALA A 195 19.31 9.45 -15.91
N THR A 196 18.29 10.18 -16.35
CA THR A 196 16.89 9.84 -16.04
C THR A 196 16.43 8.53 -16.69
N ILE A 197 16.81 8.27 -17.95
CA ILE A 197 16.52 6.99 -18.61
C ILE A 197 17.21 5.83 -17.90
N PHE A 198 18.49 6.00 -17.56
CA PHE A 198 19.25 4.98 -16.83
C PHE A 198 18.60 4.67 -15.48
N SER A 199 18.19 5.70 -14.75
CA SER A 199 17.49 5.53 -13.48
C SER A 199 16.17 4.77 -13.65
N PHE A 200 15.33 5.18 -14.59
CA PHE A 200 14.05 4.51 -14.85
C PHE A 200 14.24 3.06 -15.30
N SER A 201 15.22 2.80 -16.16
CA SER A 201 15.55 1.44 -16.63
C SER A 201 15.99 0.53 -15.49
N ILE A 202 16.79 1.02 -14.55
CA ILE A 202 17.19 0.23 -13.37
C ILE A 202 15.99 -0.05 -12.48
N VAL A 203 15.13 0.94 -12.22
CA VAL A 203 13.93 0.74 -11.40
C VAL A 203 13.01 -0.31 -12.01
N LEU A 204 12.80 -0.27 -13.33
CA LEU A 204 12.00 -1.27 -14.04
C LEU A 204 12.63 -2.67 -13.98
N LEU A 205 13.96 -2.76 -14.12
CA LEU A 205 14.69 -4.02 -13.96
C LEU A 205 14.53 -4.60 -12.54
N LEU A 206 14.60 -3.76 -11.51
CA LEU A 206 14.41 -4.20 -10.11
C LEU A 206 12.99 -4.66 -9.85
N VAL A 207 11.99 -3.99 -10.43
CA VAL A 207 10.59 -4.42 -10.39
C VAL A 207 10.42 -5.79 -11.05
N ALA A 208 11.02 -6.02 -12.21
CA ALA A 208 11.00 -7.32 -12.88
C ALA A 208 11.68 -8.41 -12.03
N LEU A 209 12.80 -8.10 -11.38
CA LEU A 209 13.50 -9.00 -10.48
C LEU A 209 12.67 -9.33 -9.23
N ALA A 210 11.96 -8.35 -8.66
CA ALA A 210 11.05 -8.58 -7.53
C ALA A 210 9.91 -9.52 -7.92
N LEU A 211 9.29 -9.31 -9.09
CA LEU A 211 8.27 -10.22 -9.63
C LEU A 211 8.82 -11.62 -9.87
N ALA A 212 10.03 -11.73 -10.43
CA ALA A 212 10.68 -13.01 -10.65
C ALA A 212 10.99 -13.73 -9.33
N ALA A 213 11.38 -13.02 -8.28
CA ALA A 213 11.59 -13.60 -6.95
C ALA A 213 10.30 -14.14 -6.33
N VAL A 214 9.18 -13.41 -6.45
CA VAL A 214 7.87 -13.89 -5.99
C VAL A 214 7.47 -15.16 -6.75
N LEU A 215 7.61 -15.19 -8.07
CA LEU A 215 7.39 -16.39 -8.87
C LEU A 215 8.34 -17.52 -8.48
N GLY A 216 9.60 -17.19 -8.17
CA GLY A 216 10.60 -18.14 -7.70
C GLY A 216 10.21 -18.80 -6.37
N VAL A 217 9.64 -18.05 -5.42
CA VAL A 217 9.12 -18.62 -4.16
C VAL A 217 7.95 -19.57 -4.43
N VAL A 218 7.05 -19.22 -5.35
CA VAL A 218 5.94 -20.11 -5.74
C VAL A 218 6.49 -21.40 -6.35
N LEU A 219 7.44 -21.31 -7.28
CA LEU A 219 8.08 -22.49 -7.88
C LEU A 219 8.84 -23.33 -6.84
N TYR A 220 9.51 -22.70 -5.88
CA TYR A 220 10.17 -23.38 -4.76
C TYR A 220 9.17 -24.17 -3.93
N ARG A 221 8.02 -23.59 -3.57
CA ARG A 221 6.97 -24.29 -2.85
C ARG A 221 6.51 -25.53 -3.60
N MET A 222 6.30 -25.40 -4.91
CA MET A 222 5.87 -26.52 -5.77
C MET A 222 6.92 -27.62 -5.88
N SER A 223 8.20 -27.26 -6.03
CA SER A 223 9.27 -28.24 -6.15
C SER A 223 9.53 -28.98 -4.83
N VAL A 224 9.44 -28.31 -3.68
CA VAL A 224 9.60 -28.95 -2.37
C VAL A 224 8.43 -29.86 -2.05
N LEU A 225 7.19 -29.45 -2.37
CA LEU A 225 6.03 -30.33 -2.24
C LEU A 225 6.17 -31.61 -3.08
N ALA A 226 6.69 -31.49 -4.31
CA ALA A 226 6.97 -32.64 -5.17
C ALA A 226 8.14 -33.51 -4.67
N ALA A 227 9.20 -32.90 -4.13
CA ALA A 227 10.33 -33.66 -3.58
C ALA A 227 9.93 -34.46 -2.33
N LEU A 228 9.16 -33.83 -1.43
CA LEU A 228 8.58 -34.50 -0.26
C LEU A 228 7.61 -35.60 -0.68
N SER A 229 7.06 -35.55 -1.91
CA SER A 229 6.19 -36.61 -2.42
C SER A 229 6.85 -37.86 -2.92
N VAL A 230 8.11 -37.76 -3.33
CA VAL A 230 8.87 -38.90 -3.81
C VAL A 230 9.68 -39.54 -2.67
N TYR A 231 10.11 -38.74 -1.69
CA TYR A 231 11.09 -39.16 -0.67
C TYR A 231 10.59 -39.17 0.78
N GLY A 232 9.41 -38.63 1.08
CA GLY A 232 8.93 -38.47 2.44
C GLY A 232 8.35 -39.75 3.06
N ASP A 233 8.84 -40.14 4.24
CA ASP A 233 8.16 -41.11 5.11
C ASP A 233 6.73 -40.65 5.45
N SER A 234 5.82 -41.58 5.74
CA SER A 234 4.39 -41.34 5.99
C SER A 234 4.07 -40.31 7.08
N VAL A 235 5.02 -40.04 7.98
CA VAL A 235 4.88 -39.04 9.05
C VAL A 235 5.21 -37.62 8.56
N ILE A 236 6.16 -37.50 7.63
CA ILE A 236 6.58 -36.21 7.05
C ILE A 236 5.55 -35.73 6.03
N THR A 237 4.89 -36.64 5.31
CA THR A 237 3.84 -36.30 4.34
C THR A 237 2.60 -35.68 5.00
N SER A 238 2.24 -36.11 6.21
CA SER A 238 1.11 -35.55 6.97
C SER A 238 1.30 -34.08 7.36
N TYR A 239 2.55 -33.62 7.56
CA TYR A 239 2.87 -32.21 7.88
C TYR A 239 3.52 -31.45 6.73
N ALA A 240 3.68 -32.08 5.55
CA ALA A 240 4.40 -31.51 4.41
C ALA A 240 3.79 -30.19 3.93
N ILE A 241 2.46 -30.07 3.89
CA ILE A 241 1.77 -28.85 3.47
C ILE A 241 2.06 -27.70 4.43
N LEU A 242 2.00 -27.94 5.74
CA LEU A 242 2.29 -26.92 6.75
C LEU A 242 3.77 -26.51 6.74
N PHE A 243 4.67 -27.50 6.62
CA PHE A 243 6.10 -27.26 6.57
C PHE A 243 6.51 -26.44 5.33
N THR A 244 6.06 -26.84 4.14
CA THR A 244 6.38 -26.15 2.88
C THR A 244 5.80 -24.74 2.80
N THR A 245 4.61 -24.51 3.34
CA THR A 245 4.02 -23.17 3.41
C THR A 245 4.77 -22.27 4.39
N ALA A 246 5.17 -22.80 5.55
CA ALA A 246 5.97 -22.07 6.53
C ALA A 246 7.36 -21.69 5.98
N THR A 247 8.07 -22.62 5.34
CA THR A 247 9.40 -22.34 4.77
C THR A 247 9.33 -21.40 3.57
N ALA A 248 8.33 -21.52 2.70
CA ALA A 248 8.12 -20.57 1.61
C ALA A 248 7.83 -19.15 2.13
N ALA A 249 7.02 -19.03 3.18
CA ALA A 249 6.71 -17.74 3.80
C ALA A 249 7.94 -17.08 4.45
N THR A 250 8.78 -17.86 5.14
CA THR A 250 10.01 -17.33 5.75
C THR A 250 11.03 -16.89 4.72
N ILE A 251 11.23 -17.65 3.65
CA ILE A 251 12.12 -17.26 2.54
C ILE A 251 11.62 -15.97 1.89
N ASN A 252 10.32 -15.89 1.59
CA ASN A 252 9.73 -14.68 1.01
C ASN A 252 9.95 -13.45 1.90
N LEU A 253 9.74 -13.60 3.22
CA LEU A 253 9.97 -12.52 4.18
C LEU A 253 11.43 -12.06 4.17
N ILE A 254 12.39 -12.99 4.18
CA ILE A 254 13.82 -12.67 4.11
C ILE A 254 14.16 -11.92 2.81
N CYS A 255 13.64 -12.39 1.66
CA CYS A 255 13.83 -11.73 0.37
C CYS A 255 13.30 -10.29 0.39
N ILE A 256 12.09 -10.06 0.91
CA ILE A 256 11.50 -8.72 1.01
C ILE A 256 12.37 -7.80 1.88
N PHE A 257 12.89 -8.28 3.01
CA PHE A 257 13.78 -7.48 3.87
C PHE A 257 15.07 -7.07 3.17
N ILE A 258 15.76 -8.03 2.52
CA ILE A 258 17.01 -7.77 1.78
C ILE A 258 16.76 -6.78 0.64
N PHE A 259 15.69 -7.00 -0.13
CA PHE A 259 15.31 -6.14 -1.23
C PHE A 259 15.00 -4.72 -0.77
N ASN A 260 14.15 -4.53 0.25
CA ASN A 260 13.85 -3.21 0.80
C ASN A 260 15.12 -2.44 1.21
N TRP A 261 16.10 -3.12 1.81
CA TRP A 261 17.37 -2.51 2.18
C TRP A 261 18.20 -2.07 0.96
N ILE A 262 18.39 -2.95 -0.02
CA ILE A 262 19.10 -2.64 -1.27
C ILE A 262 18.41 -1.48 -2.00
N TYR A 263 17.08 -1.48 -2.02
CA TYR A 263 16.28 -0.51 -2.74
C TYR A 263 16.30 0.88 -2.12
N ALA A 264 16.23 0.99 -0.80
CA ALA A 264 16.37 2.28 -0.14
C ALA A 264 17.70 2.94 -0.53
N TRP A 265 18.81 2.21 -0.39
CA TRP A 265 20.13 2.68 -0.77
C TRP A 265 20.25 3.02 -2.27
N LEU A 266 19.77 2.13 -3.14
CA LEU A 266 19.88 2.30 -4.58
C LEU A 266 19.00 3.44 -5.10
N SER A 267 17.80 3.62 -4.55
CA SER A 267 16.89 4.70 -4.95
C SER A 267 17.46 6.09 -4.63
N GLU A 268 18.13 6.26 -3.48
CA GLU A 268 18.86 7.49 -3.15
C GLU A 268 20.02 7.72 -4.10
N TYR A 269 20.83 6.68 -4.36
CA TYR A 269 21.97 6.77 -5.28
C TYR A 269 21.54 7.16 -6.70
N LEU A 270 20.50 6.52 -7.24
CA LEU A 270 19.98 6.81 -8.57
C LEU A 270 19.37 8.22 -8.65
N THR A 271 18.67 8.66 -7.61
CA THR A 271 18.06 10.00 -7.61
C THR A 271 19.12 11.09 -7.49
N GLU A 272 20.22 10.83 -6.77
CA GLU A 272 21.39 11.71 -6.80
C GLU A 272 21.98 11.80 -8.22
N LEU A 273 22.02 10.70 -8.98
CA LEU A 273 22.52 10.68 -10.36
C LEU A 273 21.65 11.50 -11.34
N GLU A 274 20.35 11.66 -11.08
CA GLU A 274 19.43 12.49 -11.88
C GLU A 274 19.70 14.00 -11.81
N MET A 275 20.49 14.46 -10.83
CA MET A 275 20.87 15.86 -10.67
C MET A 275 19.68 16.82 -10.54
N ASN A 276 18.75 16.53 -9.63
CA ASN A 276 17.62 17.41 -9.33
C ASN A 276 18.07 18.69 -8.59
N ARG A 277 17.52 19.85 -8.97
CA ARG A 277 17.95 21.18 -8.49
C ARG A 277 17.46 21.46 -7.06
N THR A 278 16.18 21.23 -6.80
CA THR A 278 15.49 21.56 -5.55
C THR A 278 15.29 20.32 -4.68
N GLN A 279 15.05 20.49 -3.38
CA GLN A 279 14.75 19.37 -2.47
C GLN A 279 13.39 18.77 -2.81
N SER A 280 12.41 19.60 -3.20
CA SER A 280 11.10 19.14 -3.63
C SER A 280 11.17 18.19 -4.85
N GLU A 281 11.92 18.55 -5.91
CA GLU A 281 12.11 17.67 -7.08
C GLU A 281 12.83 16.36 -6.72
N PHE A 282 13.81 16.43 -5.82
CA PHE A 282 14.51 15.24 -5.35
C PHE A 282 13.59 14.31 -4.55
N ASP A 283 12.85 14.85 -3.59
CA ASP A 283 11.92 14.10 -2.76
C ASP A 283 10.81 13.46 -3.62
N ASP A 284 10.29 14.17 -4.63
CA ASP A 284 9.28 13.65 -5.57
C ASP A 284 9.83 12.50 -6.42
N SER A 285 11.01 12.66 -7.02
CA SER A 285 11.66 11.61 -7.80
C SER A 285 12.00 10.39 -6.96
N LEU A 286 12.47 10.58 -5.73
CA LEU A 286 12.79 9.50 -4.80
C LEU A 286 11.52 8.76 -4.38
N THR A 287 10.48 9.51 -3.99
CA THR A 287 9.18 8.98 -3.57
C THR A 287 8.56 8.12 -4.66
N LEU A 288 8.60 8.55 -5.92
CA LEU A 288 8.07 7.78 -7.05
C LEU A 288 8.78 6.43 -7.21
N LYS A 289 10.12 6.41 -7.13
CA LYS A 289 10.91 5.18 -7.28
C LYS A 289 10.64 4.19 -6.15
N MET A 290 10.64 4.67 -4.90
CA MET A 290 10.34 3.83 -3.74
C MET A 290 8.90 3.32 -3.79
N TYR A 291 7.95 4.17 -4.18
CA TYR A 291 6.54 3.79 -4.31
C TYR A 291 6.31 2.70 -5.36
N LEU A 292 6.84 2.83 -6.58
CA LEU A 292 6.64 1.85 -7.65
C LEU A 292 7.00 0.43 -7.23
N LEU A 293 8.07 0.32 -6.44
CA LEU A 293 8.60 -0.95 -6.00
C LEU A 293 7.84 -1.53 -4.81
N GLN A 294 7.48 -0.69 -3.83
CA GLN A 294 6.60 -1.10 -2.75
C GLN A 294 5.23 -1.53 -3.28
N PHE A 295 4.69 -0.80 -4.27
CA PHE A 295 3.46 -1.17 -4.97
C PHE A 295 3.56 -2.59 -5.54
N VAL A 296 4.62 -2.91 -6.27
CA VAL A 296 4.81 -4.26 -6.81
C VAL A 296 4.91 -5.30 -5.70
N ASN A 297 5.69 -5.06 -4.65
CA ASN A 297 5.83 -6.02 -3.55
C ASN A 297 4.51 -6.31 -2.81
N TYR A 298 3.71 -5.28 -2.54
CA TYR A 298 2.44 -5.44 -1.84
C TYR A 298 1.35 -6.03 -2.73
N TYR A 299 1.28 -5.62 -4.00
CA TYR A 299 0.19 -5.99 -4.88
C TYR A 299 0.46 -7.22 -5.76
N ALA A 300 1.71 -7.62 -5.99
CA ALA A 300 2.04 -8.72 -6.91
C ALA A 300 1.34 -10.03 -6.54
N SER A 301 1.33 -10.39 -5.25
CA SER A 301 0.66 -11.62 -4.77
C SER A 301 -0.86 -11.56 -4.98
N ILE A 302 -1.47 -10.42 -4.70
CA ILE A 302 -2.92 -10.17 -4.86
C ILE A 302 -3.29 -10.20 -6.35
N PHE A 303 -2.49 -9.55 -7.21
CA PHE A 303 -2.66 -9.59 -8.66
C PHE A 303 -2.50 -11.02 -9.22
N TYR A 304 -1.54 -11.78 -8.71
CA TYR A 304 -1.34 -13.18 -9.08
C TYR A 304 -2.57 -14.04 -8.74
N ILE A 305 -3.10 -13.92 -7.51
CA ILE A 305 -4.29 -14.67 -7.08
C ILE A 305 -5.53 -14.25 -7.87
N ALA A 306 -5.70 -12.95 -8.13
CA ALA A 306 -6.87 -12.44 -8.82
C ALA A 306 -6.90 -12.81 -10.32
N PHE A 307 -5.76 -12.79 -11.02
CA PHE A 307 -5.73 -12.90 -12.48
C PHE A 307 -5.02 -14.12 -13.05
N CYS A 308 -4.04 -14.71 -12.35
CA CYS A 308 -3.22 -15.79 -12.89
C CYS A 308 -3.55 -17.16 -12.27
N LYS A 309 -3.87 -17.21 -10.97
CA LYS A 309 -4.09 -18.47 -10.25
C LYS A 309 -5.34 -19.20 -10.75
N GLY A 310 -5.23 -20.52 -10.97
CA GLY A 310 -6.35 -21.38 -11.37
C GLY A 310 -6.90 -21.22 -12.80
N LYS A 311 -6.36 -20.29 -13.61
CA LYS A 311 -6.89 -20.03 -14.98
C LYS A 311 -6.21 -20.83 -16.08
N LEU A 312 -4.97 -21.27 -15.88
CA LEU A 312 -4.13 -21.89 -16.91
C LEU A 312 -3.94 -23.40 -16.73
N VAL A 313 -4.69 -24.04 -15.83
CA VAL A 313 -4.40 -25.40 -15.32
C VAL A 313 -4.73 -26.52 -16.31
N GLY A 314 -5.74 -26.35 -17.17
CA GLY A 314 -6.23 -27.39 -18.09
C GLY A 314 -7.39 -28.20 -17.50
N PHE A 315 -7.53 -29.47 -17.89
CA PHE A 315 -8.58 -30.36 -17.42
C PHE A 315 -8.02 -31.69 -16.90
N PRO A 316 -8.78 -32.43 -16.05
CA PRO A 316 -8.35 -33.73 -15.55
C PRO A 316 -8.08 -34.70 -16.70
N ALA A 317 -6.81 -35.08 -16.87
CA ALA A 317 -6.16 -35.89 -17.93
C ALA A 317 -5.06 -35.13 -18.70
N LYS A 318 -5.22 -33.81 -18.93
CA LYS A 318 -4.23 -33.00 -19.63
C LYS A 318 -4.02 -31.65 -18.91
N TYR A 319 -3.18 -31.69 -17.89
CA TYR A 319 -2.75 -30.50 -17.16
C TYR A 319 -1.65 -29.75 -17.94
N ASN A 320 -1.73 -28.42 -17.95
CA ASN A 320 -0.64 -27.58 -18.44
C ASN A 320 0.47 -27.55 -17.40
N ARG A 321 1.58 -28.24 -17.71
CA ARG A 321 2.74 -28.32 -16.83
C ARG A 321 3.74 -27.22 -17.17
N LEU A 322 4.03 -26.35 -16.21
CA LEU A 322 5.09 -25.36 -16.33
C LEU A 322 6.36 -25.94 -15.71
N PHE A 323 7.44 -26.06 -16.49
CA PHE A 323 8.69 -26.72 -16.05
C PHE A 323 8.49 -28.15 -15.52
N GLY A 324 7.51 -28.89 -16.07
CA GLY A 324 7.21 -30.27 -15.65
C GLY A 324 6.32 -30.39 -14.41
N PHE A 325 6.02 -29.29 -13.70
CA PHE A 325 5.15 -29.26 -12.52
C PHE A 325 3.73 -28.79 -12.86
N ARG A 326 2.72 -29.37 -12.17
CA ARG A 326 1.30 -28.93 -12.27
C ARG A 326 1.15 -27.54 -11.64
N GLN A 327 0.37 -26.67 -12.27
CA GLN A 327 0.11 -25.31 -11.77
C GLN A 327 -0.84 -25.33 -10.55
N GLU A 328 -0.75 -24.31 -9.69
CA GLU A 328 -1.64 -24.18 -8.54
C GLU A 328 -3.10 -23.94 -8.96
N GLU A 329 -3.99 -24.80 -8.44
CA GLU A 329 -5.44 -24.65 -8.53
C GLU A 329 -5.96 -23.73 -7.42
N CYS A 330 -7.17 -23.19 -7.60
CA CYS A 330 -7.86 -22.51 -6.52
C CYS A 330 -8.26 -23.54 -5.46
N GLY A 331 -8.24 -23.15 -4.18
CA GLY A 331 -8.84 -23.94 -3.13
C GLY A 331 -10.34 -24.19 -3.36
N PRO A 332 -10.93 -25.07 -2.54
CA PRO A 332 -12.29 -25.57 -2.74
C PRO A 332 -13.36 -24.47 -2.53
N GLY A 333 -13.02 -23.37 -1.84
CA GLY A 333 -13.84 -22.15 -1.73
C GLY A 333 -13.68 -21.12 -2.88
N GLY A 334 -12.88 -21.43 -3.90
CA GLY A 334 -12.58 -20.54 -5.03
C GLY A 334 -11.49 -19.50 -4.75
N CYS A 335 -10.85 -18.99 -5.81
CA CYS A 335 -9.77 -18.00 -5.70
C CYS A 335 -10.22 -16.64 -5.15
N LEU A 336 -11.52 -16.29 -5.30
CA LEU A 336 -12.06 -15.05 -4.75
C LEU A 336 -12.04 -15.06 -3.22
N MET A 337 -12.31 -16.20 -2.59
CA MET A 337 -12.23 -16.32 -1.13
C MET A 337 -10.81 -16.19 -0.60
N GLU A 338 -9.83 -16.80 -1.28
CA GLU A 338 -8.42 -16.61 -0.94
C GLU A 338 -8.00 -15.14 -1.03
N LEU A 339 -8.46 -14.45 -2.09
CA LEU A 339 -8.23 -13.02 -2.29
C LEU A 339 -8.85 -12.19 -1.15
N CYS A 340 -10.10 -12.44 -0.77
CA CYS A 340 -10.78 -11.74 0.32
C CYS A 340 -10.03 -11.93 1.66
N ILE A 341 -9.63 -13.17 1.98
CA ILE A 341 -8.91 -13.48 3.20
C ILE A 341 -7.56 -12.75 3.22
N GLN A 342 -6.83 -12.78 2.12
CA GLN A 342 -5.54 -12.08 2.03
C GLN A 342 -5.71 -10.57 2.18
N LEU A 343 -6.71 -9.97 1.51
CA LEU A 343 -7.02 -8.55 1.66
C LEU A 343 -7.39 -8.20 3.11
N ALA A 344 -8.19 -9.02 3.79
CA ALA A 344 -8.53 -8.82 5.19
C ALA A 344 -7.30 -8.88 6.11
N ILE A 345 -6.41 -9.86 5.90
CA ILE A 345 -5.16 -9.98 6.66
C ILE A 345 -4.27 -8.74 6.46
N ILE A 346 -4.18 -8.23 5.23
CA ILE A 346 -3.36 -7.05 4.93
C ILE A 346 -4.00 -5.78 5.47
N MET A 347 -5.30 -5.55 5.27
CA MET A 347 -5.94 -4.30 5.69
C MET A 347 -6.19 -4.21 7.19
N VAL A 348 -6.47 -5.34 7.87
CA VAL A 348 -6.75 -5.34 9.31
C VAL A 348 -5.52 -5.78 10.09
N GLY A 349 -4.93 -6.90 9.71
CA GLY A 349 -3.82 -7.53 10.45
C GLY A 349 -2.52 -6.74 10.37
N LYS A 350 -2.01 -6.49 9.16
CA LYS A 350 -0.78 -5.71 8.97
C LYS A 350 -0.94 -4.30 9.56
N GLN A 351 -2.08 -3.67 9.34
CA GLN A 351 -2.34 -2.33 9.84
C GLN A 351 -2.30 -2.26 11.36
N ALA A 352 -3.05 -3.12 12.05
CA ALA A 352 -3.03 -3.17 13.51
C ALA A 352 -1.61 -3.47 14.05
N PHE A 353 -0.85 -4.32 13.35
CA PHE A 353 0.53 -4.62 13.71
C PHE A 353 1.46 -3.40 13.51
N ASN A 354 1.36 -2.70 12.38
CA ASN A 354 2.12 -1.48 12.10
C ASN A 354 1.84 -0.41 13.15
N THR A 355 0.56 -0.06 13.37
CA THR A 355 0.15 0.91 14.38
C THR A 355 0.69 0.56 15.78
N CYS A 356 0.72 -0.74 16.13
CA CYS A 356 1.32 -1.20 17.39
C CYS A 356 2.83 -0.98 17.42
N LEU A 357 3.56 -1.41 16.39
CA LEU A 357 5.00 -1.22 16.28
C LEU A 357 5.39 0.26 16.30
N GLU A 358 4.64 1.13 15.63
CA GLU A 358 4.92 2.56 15.59
C GLU A 358 4.81 3.24 16.95
N MET A 359 3.89 2.79 17.80
CA MET A 359 3.76 3.31 19.17
C MET A 359 4.79 2.70 20.12
N VAL A 360 5.18 1.43 19.92
CA VAL A 360 6.12 0.70 20.78
C VAL A 360 7.58 1.04 20.47
N PHE A 361 7.96 1.16 19.19
CA PHE A 361 9.33 1.42 18.74
C PHE A 361 9.99 2.67 19.37
N PRO A 362 9.34 3.85 19.42
CA PRO A 362 9.94 5.02 20.06
C PRO A 362 10.07 4.86 21.57
N LEU A 363 9.16 4.13 22.23
CA LEU A 363 9.26 3.82 23.65
C LEU A 363 10.47 2.91 23.93
N LEU A 364 10.70 1.90 23.10
CA LEU A 364 11.87 1.03 23.17
C LEU A 364 13.16 1.82 22.95
N THR A 365 13.20 2.69 21.95
CA THR A 365 14.37 3.53 21.66
C THR A 365 14.68 4.48 22.83
N LYS A 366 13.64 5.09 23.41
CA LYS A 366 13.77 5.93 24.60
C LYS A 366 14.29 5.13 25.79
N TRP A 367 13.75 3.93 26.02
CA TRP A 367 14.22 3.05 27.09
C TRP A 367 15.69 2.66 26.90
N TRP A 368 16.09 2.27 25.69
CA TRP A 368 17.46 1.87 25.38
C TRP A 368 18.46 3.02 25.54
N LYS A 369 18.15 4.21 25.00
CA LYS A 369 18.98 5.43 25.15
C LYS A 369 19.13 5.85 26.63
N THR A 370 18.11 5.61 27.45
CA THR A 370 18.14 5.96 28.88
C THR A 370 18.92 4.94 29.70
N ARG A 371 18.93 3.66 29.29
CA ARG A 371 19.68 2.59 29.97
C ARG A 371 21.20 2.78 29.85
N GLY A 372 21.69 3.28 28.71
CA GLY A 372 23.12 3.56 28.48
C GLY A 372 23.68 4.80 29.21
N ARG A 373 22.84 5.72 29.70
CA ARG A 373 23.25 7.01 30.30
C ARG A 373 23.13 7.08 31.83
N LYS A 374 23.05 5.95 32.53
CA LYS A 374 22.81 5.90 33.99
C LYS A 374 23.95 6.42 34.89
N LYS A 375 25.08 6.92 34.38
CA LYS A 375 26.25 7.22 35.23
C LYS A 375 26.41 8.68 35.73
N HIS A 376 25.73 9.68 35.15
CA HIS A 376 25.79 11.05 35.66
C HIS A 376 24.48 11.80 35.42
N SER A 377 23.58 11.86 36.39
CA SER A 377 22.50 12.86 36.36
C SER A 377 22.15 13.26 37.79
N LYS A 378 22.65 14.43 38.20
CA LYS A 378 22.25 15.11 39.43
C LYS A 378 20.71 15.26 39.44
N ARG A 379 20.08 15.07 40.60
CA ARG A 379 18.63 15.25 40.89
C ARG A 379 18.22 16.74 40.81
N GLY A 380 18.56 17.44 39.73
CA GLY A 380 18.12 18.82 39.44
C GLY A 380 16.94 18.86 38.47
N LYS A 381 16.22 19.99 38.43
CA LYS A 381 15.26 20.30 37.35
C LYS A 381 16.03 20.25 36.02
N ARG A 382 15.66 19.31 35.14
CA ARG A 382 16.26 19.19 33.81
C ARG A 382 15.72 20.28 32.90
N GLU A 383 16.63 20.95 32.19
CA GLU A 383 16.32 21.94 31.17
C GLU A 383 15.46 21.34 30.05
N GLN A 384 14.67 22.19 29.37
CA GLN A 384 13.74 21.73 28.33
C GLN A 384 14.47 21.13 27.12
N TRP A 385 15.60 21.72 26.70
CA TRP A 385 16.38 21.22 25.57
C TRP A 385 16.97 19.82 25.81
N GLU A 386 17.33 19.48 27.05
CA GLU A 386 17.79 18.13 27.41
C GLU A 386 16.68 17.08 27.28
N LYS A 387 15.43 17.48 27.57
CA LYS A 387 14.26 16.60 27.41
C LYS A 387 13.98 16.37 25.92
N ASP A 388 14.02 17.44 25.11
CA ASP A 388 13.76 17.36 23.69
C ASP A 388 14.88 16.65 22.91
N TYR A 389 16.14 16.73 23.37
CA TYR A 389 17.27 15.99 22.78
C TYR A 389 17.19 14.47 22.99
N LYS A 390 16.44 14.01 24.00
CA LYS A 390 16.22 12.56 24.23
C LYS A 390 15.16 11.96 23.31
N LEU A 391 14.37 12.78 22.62
CA LEU A 391 13.34 12.33 21.68
C LEU A 391 13.96 11.78 20.39
N VAL A 392 13.17 11.07 19.60
CA VAL A 392 13.60 10.54 18.30
C VAL A 392 13.65 11.70 17.30
N GLU A 393 14.71 11.78 16.51
CA GLU A 393 14.83 12.81 15.47
C GLU A 393 13.87 12.52 14.32
N TRP A 394 13.26 13.57 13.77
CA TRP A 394 12.42 13.47 12.58
C TRP A 394 13.32 13.64 11.36
N GLY A 395 13.55 12.56 10.62
CA GLY A 395 14.35 12.58 9.39
C GLY A 395 13.69 13.38 8.27
N ALA A 396 14.46 13.75 7.23
CA ALA A 396 13.94 14.49 6.08
C ALA A 396 12.82 13.73 5.33
N GLN A 397 12.93 12.39 5.29
CA GLN A 397 11.97 11.48 4.65
C GLN A 397 10.90 10.94 5.63
N ALA A 398 10.79 11.45 6.87
CA ALA A 398 9.94 10.80 7.86
C ALA A 398 8.42 10.87 7.57
N LEU A 399 7.96 11.76 6.67
CA LEU A 399 6.56 11.74 6.18
C LEU A 399 6.33 10.74 5.04
N PHE A 400 7.37 10.25 4.37
CA PHE A 400 7.25 9.29 3.29
C PHE A 400 6.52 8.00 3.72
N PRO A 401 6.92 7.31 4.82
CA PRO A 401 6.23 6.09 5.23
C PRO A 401 4.77 6.33 5.61
N GLU A 402 4.46 7.49 6.22
CA GLU A 402 3.09 7.88 6.60
C GLU A 402 2.19 8.02 5.36
N TYR A 403 2.63 8.76 4.34
CA TYR A 403 1.90 8.86 3.08
C TYR A 403 1.85 7.53 2.33
N LEU A 404 2.96 6.78 2.31
CA LEU A 404 3.03 5.49 1.63
C LEU A 404 1.96 4.53 2.16
N GLU A 405 1.80 4.44 3.47
CA GLU A 405 0.81 3.58 4.10
C GLU A 405 -0.61 3.95 3.67
N MET A 406 -0.96 5.23 3.74
CA MET A 406 -2.30 5.72 3.38
C MET A 406 -2.60 5.57 1.89
N VAL A 407 -1.61 5.79 1.02
CA VAL A 407 -1.75 5.65 -0.44
C VAL A 407 -1.85 4.18 -0.85
N LEU A 408 -1.10 3.29 -0.19
CA LEU A 408 -1.29 1.84 -0.38
C LEU A 408 -2.68 1.41 0.10
N GLN A 409 -3.15 1.91 1.25
CA GLN A 409 -4.52 1.64 1.71
C GLN A 409 -5.58 2.11 0.70
N TYR A 410 -5.42 3.31 0.13
CA TYR A 410 -6.29 3.80 -0.93
C TYR A 410 -6.33 2.86 -2.14
N GLY A 411 -5.19 2.31 -2.56
CA GLY A 411 -5.14 1.32 -3.62
C GLY A 411 -5.87 0.02 -3.28
N PHE A 412 -5.78 -0.50 -2.05
CA PHE A 412 -6.53 -1.69 -1.64
C PHE A 412 -8.05 -1.45 -1.67
N VAL A 413 -8.47 -0.25 -1.25
CA VAL A 413 -9.88 0.17 -1.24
C VAL A 413 -10.44 0.40 -2.64
N THR A 414 -9.62 0.80 -3.61
CA THR A 414 -10.09 1.16 -4.96
C THR A 414 -9.88 0.06 -6.01
N ILE A 415 -8.70 -0.58 -6.04
CA ILE A 415 -8.32 -1.56 -7.09
C ILE A 415 -9.09 -2.88 -6.96
N PHE A 416 -9.36 -3.32 -5.73
CA PHE A 416 -9.92 -4.64 -5.42
C PHE A 416 -11.30 -4.56 -4.75
N VAL A 417 -12.00 -3.44 -4.92
CA VAL A 417 -13.26 -3.18 -4.22
C VAL A 417 -14.37 -4.14 -4.61
N ALA A 418 -14.34 -4.64 -5.86
CA ALA A 418 -15.27 -5.64 -6.35
C ALA A 418 -15.16 -6.98 -5.60
N ALA A 419 -14.00 -7.30 -5.02
CA ALA A 419 -13.80 -8.53 -4.26
C ALA A 419 -14.18 -8.37 -2.77
N PHE A 420 -14.07 -7.17 -2.21
CA PHE A 420 -14.30 -6.95 -0.78
C PHE A 420 -15.02 -5.62 -0.49
N PRO A 421 -16.37 -5.59 -0.47
CA PRO A 421 -17.15 -4.36 -0.30
C PRO A 421 -17.00 -3.70 1.08
N LEU A 422 -16.56 -4.44 2.10
CA LEU A 422 -16.30 -3.91 3.45
C LEU A 422 -14.94 -3.21 3.58
N ALA A 423 -14.12 -3.16 2.52
CA ALA A 423 -12.81 -2.50 2.54
C ALA A 423 -12.87 -1.04 3.06
N PRO A 424 -13.81 -0.18 2.59
CA PRO A 424 -13.85 1.21 3.06
C PRO A 424 -14.20 1.34 4.54
N LEU A 425 -14.96 0.40 5.11
CA LEU A 425 -15.28 0.42 6.53
C LEU A 425 -14.03 0.20 7.39
N PHE A 426 -13.23 -0.82 7.05
CA PHE A 426 -11.98 -1.09 7.76
C PHE A 426 -10.96 0.03 7.55
N ALA A 427 -10.88 0.57 6.34
CA ALA A 427 -10.09 1.76 6.04
C ALA A 427 -10.51 2.98 6.87
N LEU A 428 -11.81 3.21 7.04
CA LEU A 428 -12.35 4.31 7.84
C LEU A 428 -11.96 4.17 9.32
N ILE A 429 -12.19 2.98 9.90
CA ILE A 429 -11.83 2.70 11.29
C ILE A 429 -10.33 2.90 11.50
N ASN A 430 -9.52 2.40 10.57
CA ASN A 430 -8.08 2.59 10.63
C ASN A 430 -7.68 4.06 10.60
N ASN A 431 -8.15 4.82 9.61
CA ASN A 431 -7.77 6.24 9.47
C ASN A 431 -8.18 7.09 10.68
N VAL A 432 -9.33 6.79 11.30
CA VAL A 432 -9.77 7.48 12.52
C VAL A 432 -8.80 7.26 13.68
N LEU A 433 -8.29 6.03 13.84
CA LEU A 433 -7.27 5.71 14.84
C LEU A 433 -5.93 6.32 14.47
N GLU A 434 -5.51 6.14 13.22
CA GLU A 434 -4.20 6.57 12.71
C GLU A 434 -4.01 8.08 12.82
N MET A 435 -5.02 8.86 12.43
CA MET A 435 -4.99 10.32 12.58
C MET A 435 -4.68 10.79 14.02
N ARG A 436 -5.12 10.03 15.04
CA ARG A 436 -4.88 10.36 16.45
C ARG A 436 -3.54 9.81 16.94
N LEU A 437 -3.17 8.61 16.49
CA LEU A 437 -1.92 7.97 16.87
C LEU A 437 -0.72 8.69 16.25
N ASP A 438 -0.83 9.13 14.99
CA ASP A 438 0.13 10.02 14.33
C ASP A 438 0.30 11.35 15.06
N ALA A 439 -0.82 11.97 15.44
CA ALA A 439 -0.81 13.21 16.21
C ALA A 439 -0.05 13.03 17.54
N LYS A 440 -0.29 11.90 18.22
CA LYS A 440 0.37 11.56 19.48
C LYS A 440 1.86 11.25 19.25
N LYS A 441 2.19 10.47 18.22
CA LYS A 441 3.56 10.14 17.78
C LYS A 441 4.40 11.41 17.61
N LEU A 442 3.90 12.36 16.83
CA LEU A 442 4.55 13.65 16.60
C LEU A 442 4.66 14.53 17.85
N LEU A 443 3.63 14.56 18.70
CA LEU A 443 3.62 15.43 19.88
C LEU A 443 4.38 14.86 21.07
N THR A 444 4.55 13.54 21.22
CA THR A 444 5.16 12.94 22.42
C THR A 444 6.49 12.23 22.17
N PHE A 445 6.69 11.60 21.02
CA PHE A 445 7.83 10.71 20.79
C PHE A 445 8.93 11.33 19.93
N HIS A 446 8.55 12.21 19.00
CA HIS A 446 9.50 12.85 18.12
C HIS A 446 9.88 14.26 18.58
N ARG A 447 11.12 14.62 18.23
CA ARG A 447 11.59 16.00 18.31
C ARG A 447 10.85 16.82 17.25
N ARG A 448 10.52 18.07 17.60
CA ARG A 448 9.81 18.98 16.69
C ARG A 448 10.60 19.12 15.37
N PRO A 449 9.99 18.79 14.22
CA PRO A 449 10.61 18.98 12.92
C PRO A 449 10.70 20.46 12.56
N VAL A 450 11.60 20.77 11.63
CA VAL A 450 11.71 22.12 11.06
C VAL A 450 10.51 22.36 10.15
N SER A 451 9.86 23.52 10.30
CA SER A 451 8.70 23.88 9.49
C SER A 451 9.12 24.10 8.04
N GLN A 452 8.54 23.33 7.12
CA GLN A 452 8.73 23.48 5.68
C GLN A 452 7.46 24.02 5.04
N ARG A 453 7.63 24.94 4.08
CA ARG A 453 6.55 25.45 3.21
C ARG A 453 6.48 24.57 1.97
N VAL A 454 5.29 24.10 1.63
CA VAL A 454 5.02 23.26 0.45
C VAL A 454 3.66 23.69 -0.10
N LYS A 455 3.48 23.68 -1.43
CA LYS A 455 2.23 24.11 -2.06
C LYS A 455 1.15 23.03 -2.04
N ASP A 456 1.57 21.79 -2.19
CA ASP A 456 0.76 20.62 -2.46
C ASP A 456 1.36 19.37 -1.81
N ILE A 457 0.65 18.24 -1.91
CA ILE A 457 1.14 16.95 -1.42
C ILE A 457 2.23 16.35 -2.31
N GLY A 458 2.63 17.05 -3.38
CA GLY A 458 3.68 16.63 -4.31
C GLY A 458 3.26 15.47 -5.20
N VAL A 459 4.21 14.57 -5.48
CA VAL A 459 4.02 13.42 -6.37
C VAL A 459 2.89 12.47 -5.97
N TRP A 460 2.51 12.44 -4.68
CA TRP A 460 1.42 11.60 -4.17
C TRP A 460 0.09 11.84 -4.89
N PHE A 461 -0.19 13.08 -5.30
CA PHE A 461 -1.40 13.37 -6.07
C PHE A 461 -1.41 12.64 -7.42
N ARG A 462 -0.26 12.65 -8.13
CA ARG A 462 -0.10 11.96 -9.43
C ARG A 462 -0.19 10.44 -9.27
N ILE A 463 0.33 9.92 -8.16
CA ILE A 463 0.22 8.50 -7.81
C ILE A 463 -1.26 8.12 -7.59
N LEU A 464 -2.00 8.87 -6.78
CA LEU A 464 -3.42 8.61 -6.52
C LEU A 464 -4.28 8.69 -7.78
N ASP A 465 -4.02 9.65 -8.68
CA ASP A 465 -4.67 9.76 -9.99
C ASP A 465 -4.39 8.51 -10.86
N SER A 466 -3.13 8.04 -10.86
CA SER A 466 -2.74 6.84 -11.61
C SER A 466 -3.38 5.57 -11.04
N ILE A 467 -3.42 5.43 -9.72
CA ILE A 467 -4.12 4.32 -9.03
C ILE A 467 -5.60 4.34 -9.38
N SER A 468 -6.25 5.52 -9.37
CA SER A 468 -7.69 5.63 -9.63
C SER A 468 -8.04 5.22 -11.06
N LYS A 469 -7.21 5.60 -12.03
CA LYS A 469 -7.34 5.14 -13.43
C LYS A 469 -7.15 3.63 -13.54
N LEU A 470 -6.14 3.08 -12.87
CA LEU A 470 -5.90 1.64 -12.82
C LEU A 470 -7.06 0.90 -12.17
N ALA A 471 -7.64 1.45 -11.09
CA ALA A 471 -8.75 0.86 -10.36
C ALA A 471 -10.00 0.68 -11.23
N VAL A 472 -10.31 1.66 -12.10
CA VAL A 472 -11.41 1.50 -13.06
C VAL A 472 -11.15 0.31 -13.99
N ILE A 473 -9.94 0.21 -14.55
CA ILE A 473 -9.56 -0.89 -15.46
C ILE A 473 -9.62 -2.24 -14.74
N THR A 474 -9.08 -2.33 -13.53
CA THR A 474 -9.06 -3.60 -12.77
C THR A 474 -10.45 -4.01 -12.32
N ASN A 475 -11.27 -3.09 -11.82
CA ASN A 475 -12.63 -3.41 -11.40
C ASN A 475 -13.48 -3.85 -12.59
N VAL A 476 -13.37 -3.18 -13.74
CA VAL A 476 -14.05 -3.64 -14.98
C VAL A 476 -13.57 -5.03 -15.38
N LYS A 477 -12.26 -5.32 -15.28
CA LYS A 477 -11.71 -6.64 -15.62
C LYS A 477 -12.15 -7.73 -14.64
N ILE A 478 -12.08 -7.48 -13.33
CA ILE A 478 -12.53 -8.41 -12.28
C ILE A 478 -14.01 -8.69 -12.47
N GLN A 479 -14.80 -7.65 -12.66
CA GLN A 479 -16.23 -7.76 -12.85
C GLN A 479 -16.59 -8.46 -14.16
N CYS A 480 -15.90 -8.16 -15.27
CA CYS A 480 -16.08 -8.88 -16.52
C CYS A 480 -15.71 -10.36 -16.36
N LEU A 481 -14.62 -10.68 -15.65
CA LEU A 481 -14.21 -12.05 -15.39
C LEU A 481 -15.21 -12.79 -14.48
N VAL A 482 -15.75 -12.13 -13.45
CA VAL A 482 -16.81 -12.66 -12.59
C VAL A 482 -18.12 -12.82 -13.37
N ILE A 483 -18.54 -11.83 -14.15
CA ILE A 483 -19.73 -11.90 -15.00
C ILE A 483 -19.55 -13.01 -16.04
N PHE A 484 -18.39 -13.17 -16.65
CA PHE A 484 -18.18 -14.17 -17.70
C PHE A 484 -18.11 -15.60 -17.13
N ASN A 485 -17.46 -15.81 -15.98
CA ASN A 485 -17.40 -17.14 -15.36
C ASN A 485 -18.69 -17.52 -14.64
N THR A 486 -19.31 -16.56 -13.96
CA THR A 486 -20.36 -16.81 -12.98
C THR A 486 -21.72 -16.39 -13.51
N PHE A 487 -21.85 -15.19 -14.09
CA PHE A 487 -23.13 -14.67 -14.56
C PHE A 487 -23.55 -15.28 -15.90
N PHE A 488 -22.66 -15.42 -16.88
CA PHE A 488 -22.95 -16.06 -18.18
C PHE A 488 -23.30 -17.54 -17.99
N SER A 489 -22.51 -18.28 -17.21
CA SER A 489 -22.84 -19.67 -16.85
C SER A 489 -24.19 -19.78 -16.13
N ARG A 490 -24.50 -18.87 -15.19
CA ARG A 490 -25.81 -18.87 -14.48
C ARG A 490 -26.98 -18.44 -15.37
N LEU A 491 -26.80 -17.47 -16.27
CA LEU A 491 -27.86 -16.98 -17.16
C LEU A 491 -28.20 -18.00 -18.26
N PHE A 492 -27.20 -18.76 -18.72
CA PHE A 492 -27.43 -19.91 -19.61
C PHE A 492 -28.16 -21.04 -18.89
N PHE A 493 -27.85 -21.32 -17.62
CA PHE A 493 -28.58 -22.33 -16.83
C PHE A 493 -29.99 -21.91 -16.41
N VAL A 494 -30.29 -20.62 -16.25
CA VAL A 494 -31.64 -20.13 -15.93
C VAL A 494 -32.60 -20.19 -17.12
N ASN A 495 -32.07 -20.29 -18.36
CA ASN A 495 -32.86 -20.41 -19.58
C ASN A 495 -33.03 -21.86 -20.07
N TYR A 496 -32.66 -22.87 -19.27
CA TYR A 496 -32.89 -24.29 -19.56
C TYR A 496 -33.67 -24.98 -18.44
#